data_AF-A0A3L7Y8V7-F1
#
_entry.id   AF-A0A3L7Y8V7-F1
#
_cell.length_a   1.000
_cell.length_b   1.000
_cell.length_c   1.000
_cell.angle_alpha   90.00
_cell.angle_beta   90.00
_cell.angle_gamma   90.00
#
_symmetry.space_group_name_H-M   'P 1'
#
loop_
_entity.id
_entity.type
_entity.pdbx_description
1 polymer ?
#
loop_
_entity_poly.entity_id
_entity_poly.type
_entity_poly.pdbx_seq_one_letter_code
_entity_poly.pdbx_strand_id
1 'polypeptide(L)'
;PRREANAYGTRANIEGEWQPGETAVVLDDLITSGLSKLETIAQLQSAGLVVKDIVVLIDRSNDSAAALAGTGCRLQAAATIRQLLDEWLRAGAVDSSQHAKVLRYIAAAPAG
;
A
#
# COMPACT_ATOMS: atom_id res chain seq x y z
N PRO A 1 -20.08 18.63 -23.50
CA PRO A 1 -18.98 19.01 -24.43
C PRO A 1 -17.64 19.02 -23.68
N ARG A 2 -16.77 18.02 -23.97
CA ARG A 2 -15.45 17.89 -23.36
C ARG A 2 -14.51 18.89 -24.02
N ARG A 3 -13.88 19.75 -23.22
CA ARG A 3 -12.85 20.68 -23.68
C ARG A 3 -11.51 19.93 -23.69
N GLU A 4 -10.79 20.09 -24.79
CA GLU A 4 -9.66 19.29 -25.23
C GLU A 4 -8.56 19.15 -24.18
N ALA A 5 -8.05 17.92 -24.05
CA ALA A 5 -6.89 17.61 -23.24
C ALA A 5 -5.64 18.16 -23.95
N ASN A 6 -5.08 19.22 -23.39
CA ASN A 6 -3.80 19.75 -23.86
C ASN A 6 -2.68 18.78 -23.46
N ALA A 7 -2.10 18.16 -24.48
CA ALA A 7 -0.96 17.26 -24.39
C ALA A 7 0.33 18.03 -24.06
N TYR A 8 0.66 18.18 -22.78
CA TYR A 8 2.00 18.56 -22.32
C TYR A 8 2.35 17.88 -20.99
N GLY A 9 3.15 16.81 -21.09
CA GLY A 9 4.12 16.31 -20.10
C GLY A 9 3.64 16.02 -18.68
N THR A 10 3.51 14.73 -18.34
CA THR A 10 3.59 14.14 -16.98
C THR A 10 2.63 14.64 -15.88
N ARG A 11 1.91 15.74 -16.08
CA ARG A 11 0.97 16.37 -15.13
C ARG A 11 -0.42 15.74 -15.10
N ALA A 12 -0.68 14.72 -15.92
CA ALA A 12 -2.02 14.14 -16.03
C ALA A 12 -2.40 13.22 -14.86
N ASN A 13 -1.42 12.77 -14.05
CA ASN A 13 -1.67 11.74 -13.01
C ASN A 13 -1.60 12.24 -11.56
N ILE A 14 -1.15 13.48 -11.33
CA ILE A 14 -0.95 14.03 -9.98
C ILE A 14 -1.67 15.37 -9.90
N GLU A 15 -2.64 15.47 -9.00
CA GLU A 15 -3.44 16.68 -8.76
C GLU A 15 -2.95 17.39 -7.49
N GLY A 16 -3.17 18.71 -7.42
CA GLY A 16 -2.79 19.55 -6.28
C GLY A 16 -1.64 20.51 -6.58
N GLU A 17 -1.20 21.24 -5.55
CA GLU A 17 -0.02 22.10 -5.60
C GLU A 17 1.13 21.44 -4.84
N TRP A 18 2.32 21.46 -5.42
CA TRP A 18 3.54 20.96 -4.80
C TRP A 18 4.77 21.64 -5.39
N GLN A 19 5.90 21.54 -4.69
CA GLN A 19 7.20 22.00 -5.18
C GLN A 19 8.21 20.84 -5.26
N PRO A 20 9.08 20.82 -6.28
CA PRO A 20 10.18 19.86 -6.33
C PRO A 20 11.05 19.91 -5.06
N GLY A 21 11.37 18.75 -4.51
CA GLY A 21 12.13 18.59 -3.26
C GLY A 21 11.25 18.45 -2.01
N GLU A 22 9.94 18.74 -2.08
CA GLU A 22 9.03 18.49 -0.97
C GLU A 22 8.88 16.99 -0.69
N THR A 23 8.65 16.66 0.58
CA THR A 23 8.45 15.28 1.03
C THR A 23 6.98 14.94 1.04
N ALA A 24 6.62 13.81 0.43
CA ALA A 24 5.27 13.27 0.43
C ALA A 24 5.24 11.87 1.06
N VAL A 25 4.09 11.53 1.65
CA VAL A 25 3.78 10.20 2.18
C VAL A 25 2.64 9.62 1.36
N VAL A 26 2.80 8.39 0.90
CA VAL A 26 1.72 7.67 0.21
C VAL A 26 0.81 7.05 1.27
N LEU A 27 -0.48 7.39 1.23
CA LEU A 27 -1.51 6.82 2.10
C LEU A 27 -2.41 5.89 1.30
N ASP A 28 -2.72 4.72 1.86
CA ASP A 28 -3.68 3.79 1.25
C ASP A 28 -4.44 2.98 2.32
N ASP A 29 -5.55 2.36 1.96
CA ASP A 29 -6.35 1.57 2.91
C ASP A 29 -5.70 0.20 3.19
N LEU A 30 -5.23 -0.49 2.15
CA LEU A 30 -4.69 -1.83 2.28
C LEU A 30 -3.54 -2.12 1.32
N ILE A 31 -2.75 -3.14 1.65
CA ILE A 31 -1.69 -3.66 0.78
C ILE A 31 -1.71 -5.19 0.75
N THR A 32 -1.38 -5.77 -0.40
CA THR A 32 -1.25 -7.22 -0.64
C THR A 32 0.15 -7.58 -1.13
N SER A 33 0.54 -7.25 -2.36
CA SER A 33 1.94 -7.43 -2.83
C SER A 33 2.78 -6.16 -2.69
N GLY A 34 2.13 -5.00 -2.71
CA GLY A 34 2.78 -3.69 -2.66
C GLY A 34 3.35 -3.19 -3.99
N LEU A 35 3.42 -4.04 -5.01
CA LEU A 35 3.95 -3.69 -6.32
C LEU A 35 3.15 -2.57 -7.02
N SER A 36 1.82 -2.56 -6.89
CA SER A 36 0.97 -1.51 -7.47
C SER A 36 1.25 -0.11 -6.91
N LYS A 37 1.80 -0.01 -5.69
CA LYS A 37 2.15 1.27 -5.07
C LYS A 37 3.51 1.80 -5.52
N LEU A 38 4.37 0.93 -6.07
CA LEU A 38 5.66 1.35 -6.62
C LEU A 38 5.48 2.22 -7.86
N GLU A 39 4.46 1.96 -8.68
CA GLU A 39 4.12 2.82 -9.81
C GLU A 39 3.72 4.22 -9.34
N THR A 40 2.89 4.33 -8.30
CA THR A 40 2.52 5.61 -7.69
C THR A 40 3.73 6.35 -7.13
N ILE A 41 4.61 5.65 -6.42
CA ILE A 41 5.87 6.23 -5.90
C ILE A 41 6.73 6.77 -7.04
N ALA A 42 6.92 5.98 -8.10
CA ALA A 42 7.72 6.39 -9.25
C ALA A 42 7.12 7.63 -9.94
N GLN A 43 5.80 7.72 -10.03
CA GLN A 43 5.13 8.90 -10.58
C GLN A 43 5.38 10.15 -9.72
N LEU A 44 5.23 10.05 -8.39
CA LEU A 44 5.51 11.16 -7.47
C LEU A 44 6.98 11.60 -7.53
N GLN A 45 7.91 10.63 -7.55
CA GLN A 45 9.34 10.90 -7.70
C GLN A 45 9.66 11.58 -9.04
N SER A 46 9.02 11.17 -10.13
CA SER A 46 9.16 11.80 -11.45
C SER A 46 8.64 13.25 -11.49
N ALA A 47 7.71 13.61 -10.60
CA ALA A 47 7.20 14.96 -10.41
C ALA A 47 8.08 15.82 -9.48
N GLY A 48 9.20 15.28 -8.99
CA GLY A 48 10.16 15.97 -8.13
C GLY A 48 9.89 15.81 -6.65
N LEU A 49 8.91 14.99 -6.23
CA LEU A 49 8.64 14.74 -4.82
C LEU A 49 9.58 13.69 -4.23
N VAL A 50 9.93 13.86 -2.96
CA VAL A 50 10.68 12.88 -2.19
C VAL A 50 9.69 11.98 -1.45
N VAL A 51 9.63 10.71 -1.84
CA VAL A 51 8.78 9.71 -1.16
C VAL A 51 9.66 8.71 -0.41
N LYS A 52 9.42 8.58 0.89
CA LYS A 52 10.20 7.71 1.80
C LYS A 52 9.36 6.67 2.51
N ASP A 53 8.07 6.96 2.71
CA ASP A 53 7.17 6.11 3.46
C ASP A 53 5.87 5.88 2.68
N ILE A 54 5.38 4.64 2.79
CA ILE A 54 4.02 4.25 2.46
C ILE A 54 3.35 3.90 3.78
N VAL A 55 2.22 4.52 4.08
CA VAL A 55 1.41 4.21 5.24
C VAL A 55 0.11 3.57 4.79
N VAL A 56 -0.22 2.42 5.37
CA VAL A 56 -1.46 1.70 5.09
C VAL A 56 -2.21 1.38 6.37
N LEU A 57 -3.54 1.31 6.30
CA LEU A 57 -4.32 0.87 7.45
C LEU A 57 -4.13 -0.63 7.70
N ILE A 58 -4.22 -1.46 6.66
CA ILE A 58 -4.16 -2.92 6.79
C ILE A 58 -3.14 -3.56 5.84
N ASP A 59 -2.17 -4.29 6.39
CA ASP A 59 -1.33 -5.19 5.61
C ASP A 59 -1.91 -6.60 5.58
N ARG A 60 -2.33 -7.05 4.39
CA ARG A 60 -2.89 -8.39 4.16
C ARG A 60 -1.88 -9.42 3.70
N SER A 61 -0.62 -9.02 3.54
CA SER A 61 0.46 -9.86 3.05
C SER A 61 1.15 -10.63 4.18
N ASN A 62 2.01 -11.59 3.79
CA ASN A 62 3.02 -12.14 4.69
C ASN A 62 4.41 -11.53 4.48
N ASP A 63 4.62 -10.76 3.41
CA ASP A 63 5.97 -10.41 2.92
C ASP A 63 6.06 -9.05 2.20
N SER A 64 5.07 -8.17 2.36
CA SER A 64 5.03 -6.83 1.76
C SER A 64 6.30 -6.01 2.07
N ALA A 65 6.84 -6.15 3.28
CA ALA A 65 8.05 -5.47 3.69
C ALA A 65 9.27 -5.92 2.89
N ALA A 66 9.38 -7.21 2.55
CA ALA A 66 10.44 -7.71 1.67
C ALA A 66 10.19 -7.32 0.21
N ALA A 67 8.93 -7.32 -0.24
CA ALA A 67 8.58 -6.86 -1.59
C ALA A 67 8.95 -5.38 -1.83
N LEU A 68 8.98 -4.58 -0.77
CA LEU A 68 9.40 -3.17 -0.80
C LEU A 68 10.86 -2.96 -0.43
N ALA A 69 11.58 -4.01 -0.02
CA ALA A 69 13.00 -3.93 0.26
C ALA A 69 13.78 -3.53 -1.01
N GLY A 70 14.69 -2.56 -0.88
CA GLY A 70 15.49 -2.06 -2.01
C GLY A 70 14.83 -0.97 -2.85
N THR A 71 13.56 -0.64 -2.60
CA THR A 71 12.85 0.46 -3.31
C THR A 71 13.17 1.85 -2.73
N GLY A 72 13.88 1.90 -1.59
CA GLY A 72 14.13 3.13 -0.85
C GLY A 72 12.91 3.63 -0.07
N CYS A 73 11.77 2.94 -0.15
CA CYS A 73 10.55 3.26 0.58
C CYS A 73 10.31 2.27 1.73
N ARG A 74 9.84 2.78 2.87
CA ARG A 74 9.47 1.99 4.04
C ARG A 74 7.95 1.84 4.13
N LEU A 75 7.49 0.62 4.37
CA LEU A 75 6.08 0.36 4.67
C LEU A 75 5.79 0.53 6.16
N GLN A 76 4.69 1.21 6.46
CA GLN A 76 4.10 1.34 7.79
C GLN A 76 2.65 0.89 7.74
N ALA A 77 2.34 -0.22 8.39
CA ALA A 77 0.96 -0.70 8.52
C ALA A 77 0.44 -0.43 9.94
N ALA A 78 -0.77 0.11 10.07
CA ALA A 78 -1.40 0.27 11.37
C ALA A 78 -1.78 -1.08 12.00
N ALA A 79 -2.20 -2.05 11.18
CA ALA A 79 -2.42 -3.43 11.58
C ALA A 79 -2.08 -4.41 10.44
N THR A 80 -1.69 -5.63 10.81
CA THR A 80 -1.61 -6.76 9.90
C THR A 80 -2.89 -7.59 9.98
N ILE A 81 -3.22 -8.30 8.91
CA ILE A 81 -4.38 -9.22 8.89
C ILE A 81 -4.27 -10.28 9.99
N ARG A 82 -3.05 -10.72 10.34
CA ARG A 82 -2.82 -11.65 11.44
C ARG A 82 -3.21 -11.03 12.80
N GLN A 83 -2.76 -9.80 13.07
CA GLN A 83 -3.13 -9.10 14.30
C GLN A 83 -4.65 -8.91 14.40
N LEU A 84 -5.31 -8.57 13.29
CA LEU A 84 -6.77 -8.42 13.25
C LEU A 84 -7.49 -9.74 13.51
N LEU A 85 -7.05 -10.85 12.89
CA LEU A 85 -7.61 -12.18 13.13
C LEU A 85 -7.46 -12.61 14.58
N ASP A 86 -6.29 -12.37 15.18
CA ASP A 86 -6.02 -12.71 16.58
C ASP A 86 -6.87 -11.87 17.54
N GLU A 87 -7.18 -10.61 17.20
CA GLU A 87 -8.12 -9.77 17.96
C GLU A 87 -9.57 -10.22 17.78
N TRP A 88 -9.99 -10.53 16.55
CA TRP A 88 -11.36 -10.99 16.29
C TRP A 88 -11.66 -12.34 16.92
N LEU A 89 -10.68 -13.24 17.01
CA LEU A 89 -10.82 -14.49 17.76
C LEU A 89 -11.01 -14.22 19.25
N ARG A 90 -10.19 -13.32 19.83
CA ARG A 90 -10.31 -12.92 21.24
C ARG A 90 -11.65 -12.26 21.55
N ALA A 91 -12.16 -11.45 20.64
CA ALA A 91 -13.46 -10.79 20.76
C ALA A 91 -14.65 -11.72 20.48
N GLY A 92 -14.42 -12.97 20.04
CA GLY A 92 -15.48 -13.91 19.65
C GLY A 92 -16.20 -13.53 18.34
N ALA A 93 -15.64 -12.61 17.56
CA ALA A 93 -16.18 -12.21 16.26
C ALA A 93 -15.88 -13.24 15.15
N VAL A 94 -14.86 -14.08 15.34
CA VAL A 94 -14.60 -15.27 14.54
C VAL A 94 -14.33 -16.47 15.43
N ASP A 95 -14.71 -17.66 14.98
CA ASP A 95 -14.40 -18.90 15.67
C ASP A 95 -13.02 -19.46 15.29
N SER A 96 -12.53 -20.44 16.05
CA SER A 96 -11.22 -21.07 15.83
C SER A 96 -11.09 -21.75 14.46
N SER A 97 -12.19 -22.23 13.88
CA SER A 97 -12.20 -22.86 12.56
C SER A 97 -12.03 -21.81 11.46
N GLN A 98 -12.74 -20.68 11.55
CA GLN A 98 -12.61 -19.53 10.66
C GLN A 98 -11.21 -18.93 10.74
N HIS A 99 -10.69 -18.71 11.95
CA HIS A 99 -9.33 -18.22 12.17
C HIS A 99 -8.28 -19.12 11.50
N ALA A 100 -8.32 -20.42 11.77
CA ALA A 100 -7.39 -21.39 11.20
C ALA A 100 -7.50 -21.47 9.66
N LYS A 101 -8.72 -21.40 9.12
CA LYS A 101 -8.97 -21.42 7.67
C LYS A 101 -8.33 -20.20 7.00
N VAL A 102 -8.51 -19.00 7.56
CA VAL A 102 -7.96 -17.77 6.97
C VAL A 102 -6.43 -17.74 7.08
N LEU A 103 -5.85 -18.15 8.21
CA LEU A 103 -4.39 -18.25 8.34
C LEU A 103 -3.79 -19.23 7.33
N ARG A 104 -4.44 -20.37 7.10
CA ARG A 104 -4.00 -21.33 6.07
C ARG A 104 -4.06 -20.73 4.67
N TYR A 105 -5.13 -20.01 4.35
CA TYR A 105 -5.27 -19.32 3.06
C TYR A 105 -4.16 -18.29 2.86
N ILE A 106 -3.89 -17.46 3.87
CA ILE A 106 -2.84 -16.45 3.82
C ILE A 106 -1.45 -17.09 3.64
N ALA A 107 -1.15 -18.18 4.35
CA ALA A 107 0.13 -18.89 4.22
C ALA A 107 0.32 -19.57 2.86
N ALA A 108 -0.77 -19.99 2.21
CA ALA A 108 -0.74 -20.66 0.91
C ALA A 108 -0.82 -19.69 -0.28
N ALA A 109 -1.19 -18.42 -0.05
CA ALA A 109 -1.23 -17.42 -1.11
C ALA A 109 0.20 -17.11 -1.58
N PRO A 110 0.50 -17.22 -2.89
CA PRO A 110 1.79 -16.78 -3.39
C PRO A 110 1.98 -15.29 -3.12
N ALA A 111 3.22 -14.87 -2.89
CA ALA A 111 3.59 -13.46 -2.97
C ALA A 111 3.24 -13.00 -4.40
N GLY A 112 2.14 -12.25 -4.53
CA GLY A 112 1.67 -11.72 -5.81
C GLY A 112 2.54 -10.59 -6.33
#